data_AF-A0AAW1MGB8-F1
#
_entry.id   AF-A0AAW1MGB8-F1
#
_cell.length_a   1.000
_cell.length_b   1.000
_cell.length_c   1.000
_cell.angle_alpha   90.00
_cell.angle_beta   90.00
_cell.angle_gamma   90.00
#
_symmetry.space_group_name_H-M   'P 1'
#
loop_
_entity.id
_entity.type
_entity.pdbx_description
1 polymer ?
#
loop_
_entity_poly.entity_id
_entity_poly.type
_entity_poly.pdbx_seq_one_letter_code
_entity_poly.pdbx_strand_id
1 'polypeptide(L)'
;MLLTHFNTTPYSKFILIDDCIEQPAGQILNYLITCRLQLTYEIHYGIYEGCYSRKVIPKVICHDFTRNLDLTDPLKVENVIAKIKDPSIVFIDSLVHIILIYGFKEAYRVLHYIINNPNILQVIAVYHSDLLEDEKILNNFQHLSTFSISVEPKFKSNRPRIAYTYKKSGGKVVKQIEEFYFENGVLKTEAIKKIDVQKLLQDTIEEIEPDKLTTFKISLKDDEEKAKASVVLPYLPKAKSEESEGVIHYQFDEVDDWDEEDPDDDLNI
;
A
#
# COMPACT_ATOMS: atom_id res chain seq x y z
N MET A 1 -14.64 -8.24 8.05
CA MET A 1 -15.47 -8.48 6.83
C MET A 1 -14.68 -9.22 5.75
N LEU A 2 -13.35 -9.27 5.84
CA LEU A 2 -12.50 -9.96 4.89
C LEU A 2 -12.92 -11.42 4.63
N LEU A 3 -13.19 -12.19 5.70
CA LEU A 3 -13.62 -13.59 5.59
C LEU A 3 -14.92 -13.76 4.80
N THR A 4 -15.82 -12.77 4.88
CA THR A 4 -17.04 -12.75 4.08
C THR A 4 -16.67 -12.64 2.61
N HIS A 5 -15.79 -11.72 2.24
CA HIS A 5 -15.35 -11.56 0.84
C HIS A 5 -14.59 -12.76 0.28
N PHE A 6 -13.85 -13.51 1.11
CA PHE A 6 -13.20 -14.75 0.68
C PHE A 6 -14.17 -15.91 0.38
N ASN A 7 -15.30 -15.96 1.08
CA ASN A 7 -16.21 -17.10 1.06
C ASN A 7 -17.56 -16.81 0.39
N THR A 8 -17.84 -15.56 0.04
CA THR A 8 -19.08 -15.19 -0.66
C THR A 8 -19.08 -15.78 -2.07
N THR A 9 -20.17 -16.45 -2.42
CA THR A 9 -20.45 -16.93 -3.77
C THR A 9 -21.34 -15.92 -4.51
N PRO A 10 -21.08 -15.61 -5.80
CA PRO A 10 -19.99 -16.13 -6.63
C PRO A 10 -18.62 -15.61 -6.17
N TYR A 11 -17.61 -16.47 -6.27
CA TYR A 11 -16.25 -16.12 -5.89
C TYR A 11 -15.69 -14.99 -6.77
N SER A 12 -14.84 -14.15 -6.18
CA SER A 12 -14.06 -13.15 -6.91
C SER A 12 -13.22 -13.84 -7.99
N LYS A 13 -13.42 -13.45 -9.26
CA LYS A 13 -12.76 -14.07 -10.41
C LYS A 13 -11.24 -13.93 -10.35
N PHE A 14 -10.75 -12.75 -9.92
CA PHE A 14 -9.33 -12.50 -9.73
C PHE A 14 -9.09 -11.84 -8.37
N ILE A 15 -8.27 -12.50 -7.55
CA ILE A 15 -7.75 -12.02 -6.28
C ILE A 15 -6.26 -11.71 -6.46
N LEU A 16 -5.89 -10.46 -6.23
CA LEU A 16 -4.50 -10.02 -6.19
C LEU A 16 -4.09 -9.84 -4.73
N ILE A 17 -2.99 -10.47 -4.32
CA ILE A 17 -2.40 -10.31 -3.00
C ILE A 17 -1.06 -9.60 -3.19
N ASP A 18 -0.95 -8.41 -2.67
CA ASP A 18 0.25 -7.61 -2.61
C ASP A 18 0.90 -7.84 -1.23
N ASP A 19 2.18 -8.20 -1.23
CA ASP A 19 2.95 -8.44 -0.01
C ASP A 19 4.35 -7.83 -0.10
N CYS A 20 5.12 -7.99 0.97
CA CYS A 20 6.52 -7.59 1.03
C CYS A 20 7.32 -8.59 1.87
N ILE A 21 8.65 -8.52 1.81
CA ILE A 21 9.55 -9.36 2.62
C ILE A 21 9.25 -9.27 4.12
N GLU A 22 8.88 -8.09 4.63
CA GLU A 22 8.58 -7.90 6.05
C GLU A 22 7.33 -8.69 6.49
N GLN A 23 6.34 -8.79 5.60
CA GLN A 23 5.07 -9.45 5.88
C GLN A 23 4.62 -10.29 4.68
N PRO A 24 5.15 -11.53 4.53
CA PRO A 24 4.86 -12.37 3.37
C PRO A 24 3.42 -12.91 3.37
N ALA A 25 2.83 -13.01 2.19
CA ALA A 25 1.48 -13.53 1.97
C ALA A 25 1.33 -15.04 2.18
N GLY A 26 2.43 -15.76 2.43
CA GLY A 26 2.44 -17.23 2.49
C GLY A 26 1.40 -17.83 3.44
N GLN A 27 1.14 -17.20 4.60
CA GLN A 27 0.11 -17.69 5.53
C GLN A 27 -1.32 -17.55 4.96
N ILE A 28 -1.61 -16.42 4.31
CA ILE A 28 -2.90 -16.15 3.67
C ILE A 28 -3.09 -17.07 2.47
N LEU A 29 -2.04 -17.25 1.66
CA LEU A 29 -2.05 -18.13 0.50
C LEU A 29 -2.33 -19.58 0.92
N ASN A 30 -1.65 -20.08 1.95
CA ASN A 30 -1.88 -21.42 2.50
C ASN A 30 -3.30 -21.59 3.06
N TYR A 31 -3.83 -20.57 3.73
CA TYR A 31 -5.21 -20.57 4.20
C TYR A 31 -6.21 -20.67 3.04
N LEU A 32 -6.02 -19.85 1.99
CA LEU A 32 -6.88 -19.90 0.80
C LEU A 32 -6.82 -21.27 0.12
N ILE A 33 -5.63 -21.84 -0.07
CA ILE A 33 -5.48 -23.20 -0.62
C ILE A 33 -6.25 -24.21 0.24
N THR A 34 -6.08 -24.16 1.57
CA THR A 34 -6.77 -25.08 2.49
C THR A 34 -8.29 -24.95 2.41
N CYS A 35 -8.81 -23.72 2.31
CA CYS A 35 -10.24 -23.47 2.13
C CYS A 35 -10.74 -23.99 0.77
N ARG A 36 -9.95 -23.90 -0.30
CA ARG A 36 -10.33 -24.38 -1.63
C ARG A 36 -10.20 -25.89 -1.79
N LEU A 37 -9.30 -26.55 -1.05
CA LEU A 37 -9.18 -28.01 -1.03
C LEU A 37 -10.40 -28.72 -0.42
N GLN A 38 -11.18 -28.01 0.38
CA GLN A 38 -12.46 -28.50 0.88
C GLN A 38 -13.54 -28.53 -0.21
N LEU A 39 -13.32 -27.84 -1.32
CA LEU A 39 -14.19 -27.84 -2.49
C LEU A 39 -13.82 -28.99 -3.44
N THR A 40 -14.74 -29.33 -4.34
CA THR A 40 -14.57 -30.42 -5.33
C THR A 40 -13.85 -29.99 -6.61
N TYR A 41 -13.27 -28.80 -6.65
CA TYR A 41 -12.61 -28.25 -7.84
C TYR A 41 -11.14 -28.68 -7.92
N GLU A 42 -10.62 -28.80 -9.15
CA GLU A 42 -9.19 -28.99 -9.34
C GLU A 42 -8.44 -27.70 -9.01
N ILE A 43 -7.29 -27.84 -8.35
CA ILE A 43 -6.43 -26.71 -7.98
C ILE A 43 -5.13 -26.84 -8.76
N HIS A 44 -4.83 -25.83 -9.57
CA HIS A 44 -3.55 -25.68 -10.24
C HIS A 44 -2.70 -24.63 -9.54
N TYR A 45 -1.42 -24.92 -9.35
CA TYR A 45 -0.50 -24.04 -8.67
C TYR A 45 0.72 -23.80 -9.55
N GLY A 46 0.86 -22.58 -10.09
CA GLY A 46 2.01 -22.17 -10.88
C GLY A 46 3.14 -21.69 -9.97
N ILE A 47 4.29 -22.35 -10.08
CA ILE A 47 5.49 -22.07 -9.30
C ILE A 47 6.46 -21.25 -10.15
N TYR A 48 6.68 -19.99 -9.77
CA TYR A 48 7.60 -19.04 -10.40
C TYR A 48 8.72 -18.59 -9.45
N GLU A 49 8.50 -18.64 -8.14
CA GLU A 49 9.56 -18.45 -7.16
C GLU A 49 10.19 -19.81 -6.82
N GLY A 50 11.54 -19.88 -6.87
CA GLY A 50 12.31 -21.12 -6.82
C GLY A 50 12.02 -22.05 -5.63
N CYS A 51 12.37 -23.33 -5.80
CA CYS A 51 12.07 -24.41 -4.87
C CYS A 51 12.78 -24.28 -3.51
N TYR A 52 12.15 -23.66 -2.52
CA TYR A 52 12.50 -23.88 -1.12
C TYR A 52 11.31 -24.46 -0.36
N SER A 53 11.27 -25.79 -0.33
CA SER A 53 10.54 -26.58 0.66
C SER A 53 9.02 -26.33 0.79
N ARG A 54 8.30 -26.17 -0.33
CA ARG A 54 6.83 -26.28 -0.27
C ARG A 54 6.46 -27.75 0.01
N LYS A 55 5.81 -27.99 1.15
CA LYS A 55 5.15 -29.26 1.46
C LYS A 55 4.24 -29.58 0.28
N VAL A 56 4.46 -30.71 -0.39
CA VAL A 56 3.55 -31.17 -1.46
C VAL A 56 2.16 -31.22 -0.86
N ILE A 57 1.28 -30.33 -1.31
CA ILE A 57 -0.09 -30.27 -0.82
C ILE A 57 -0.84 -31.37 -1.58
N PRO A 58 -1.33 -32.41 -0.90
CA PRO A 58 -2.04 -33.48 -1.56
C PRO A 58 -3.27 -32.92 -2.28
N LYS A 59 -3.52 -33.38 -3.53
CA LYS A 59 -4.60 -32.93 -4.43
C LYS A 59 -4.41 -31.59 -5.15
N VAL A 60 -3.23 -30.94 -5.03
CA VAL A 60 -2.90 -29.75 -5.83
C VAL A 60 -2.00 -30.16 -7.00
N ILE A 61 -2.36 -29.74 -8.22
CA ILE A 61 -1.56 -29.96 -9.43
C ILE A 61 -0.55 -28.81 -9.54
N CYS A 62 0.70 -29.09 -9.22
CA CYS A 62 1.78 -28.10 -9.29
C CYS A 62 2.43 -28.06 -10.67
N HIS A 63 2.59 -26.86 -11.23
CA HIS A 63 3.29 -26.58 -12.47
C HIS A 63 4.56 -25.80 -12.16
N ASP A 64 5.71 -26.42 -12.38
CA ASP A 64 7.02 -25.80 -12.13
C ASP A 64 7.48 -25.02 -13.36
N PHE A 65 7.46 -23.69 -13.27
CA PHE A 65 7.95 -22.78 -14.29
C PHE A 65 9.37 -22.26 -14.01
N THR A 66 10.02 -22.75 -12.95
CA THR A 66 11.38 -22.36 -12.54
C THR A 66 12.47 -23.25 -13.12
N ARG A 67 12.19 -24.54 -13.32
CA ARG A 67 13.19 -25.56 -13.72
C ARG A 67 13.34 -25.75 -15.24
N ASN A 68 12.42 -25.26 -16.06
CA ASN A 68 12.47 -25.40 -17.51
C ASN A 68 13.03 -24.13 -18.17
N LEU A 69 14.32 -24.17 -18.51
CA LEU A 69 15.16 -23.07 -18.97
C LEU A 69 14.79 -22.37 -20.29
N ASP A 70 13.77 -22.79 -21.07
CA ASP A 70 13.23 -21.89 -22.11
C ASP A 70 12.20 -20.95 -21.48
N LEU A 71 12.73 -20.07 -20.63
CA LEU A 71 12.06 -18.98 -19.93
C LEU A 71 11.56 -17.88 -20.88
N THR A 72 11.69 -18.06 -22.19
CA THR A 72 11.35 -17.06 -23.22
C THR A 72 10.00 -17.31 -23.88
N ASP A 73 9.36 -18.47 -23.66
CA ASP A 73 8.10 -18.81 -24.31
C ASP A 73 6.88 -18.66 -23.37
N PRO A 74 6.17 -17.52 -23.42
CA PRO A 74 4.95 -17.31 -22.63
C PRO A 74 3.82 -18.29 -23.03
N LEU A 75 3.90 -18.93 -24.21
CA LEU A 75 2.91 -19.93 -24.65
C LEU A 75 2.91 -21.17 -23.75
N LYS A 76 3.96 -21.42 -22.96
CA LYS A 76 3.99 -22.56 -22.02
C LYS A 76 2.86 -22.49 -21.00
N VAL A 77 2.59 -21.30 -20.44
CA VAL A 77 1.49 -21.11 -19.47
C VAL A 77 0.14 -21.27 -20.18
N GLU A 78 -0.02 -20.65 -21.35
CA GLU A 78 -1.25 -20.75 -22.15
C GLU A 78 -1.56 -22.20 -22.53
N ASN A 79 -0.54 -22.99 -22.88
CA ASN A 79 -0.65 -24.42 -23.20
C ASN A 79 -1.08 -25.28 -22.01
N VAL A 80 -0.61 -24.96 -20.80
CA VAL A 80 -1.07 -25.63 -19.57
C VAL A 80 -2.54 -25.30 -19.33
N ILE A 81 -2.90 -24.02 -19.45
CA ILE A 81 -4.26 -23.53 -19.21
C ILE A 81 -5.25 -24.05 -20.25
N ALA A 82 -4.83 -24.17 -21.51
CA ALA A 82 -5.63 -24.74 -22.60
C ALA A 82 -5.97 -26.23 -22.40
N LYS A 83 -5.18 -26.96 -21.59
CA LYS A 83 -5.44 -28.37 -21.26
C LYS A 83 -6.48 -28.53 -20.15
N ILE A 84 -6.83 -27.47 -19.44
CA ILE A 84 -7.82 -27.50 -18.34
C ILE A 84 -9.22 -27.58 -18.94
N LYS A 85 -9.87 -28.72 -18.74
CA LYS A 85 -11.22 -29.01 -19.25
C LYS A 85 -12.30 -28.85 -18.18
N ASP A 86 -11.94 -29.10 -16.93
CA ASP A 86 -12.85 -29.04 -15.79
C ASP A 86 -12.80 -27.67 -15.09
N PRO A 87 -13.82 -27.31 -14.30
CA PRO A 87 -13.81 -26.07 -13.53
C PRO A 87 -12.71 -26.07 -12.47
N SER A 88 -11.71 -25.20 -12.63
CA SER A 88 -10.50 -25.19 -11.80
C SER A 88 -10.18 -23.83 -11.17
N ILE A 89 -9.37 -23.87 -10.11
CA ILE A 89 -8.83 -22.68 -9.43
C ILE A 89 -7.33 -22.61 -9.68
N VAL A 90 -6.84 -21.44 -10.07
CA VAL A 90 -5.42 -21.23 -10.40
C VAL A 90 -4.77 -20.33 -9.34
N PHE A 91 -3.67 -20.82 -8.78
CA PHE A 91 -2.79 -20.05 -7.90
C PHE A 91 -1.50 -19.72 -8.64
N ILE A 92 -1.05 -18.48 -8.51
CA ILE A 92 0.23 -17.99 -9.02
C ILE A 92 0.99 -17.45 -7.82
N ASP A 93 2.13 -18.08 -7.53
CA ASP A 93 2.92 -17.71 -6.36
C ASP A 93 3.66 -16.38 -6.50
N SER A 94 4.02 -15.96 -7.71
CA SER A 94 4.70 -14.70 -7.93
C SER A 94 4.47 -14.13 -9.33
N LEU A 95 3.65 -13.07 -9.41
CA LEU A 95 3.48 -12.27 -10.64
C LEU A 95 4.74 -11.50 -11.01
N VAL A 96 5.52 -11.07 -10.02
CA VAL A 96 6.73 -10.29 -10.28
C VAL A 96 7.74 -11.11 -11.05
N HIS A 97 7.91 -12.39 -10.73
CA HIS A 97 8.79 -13.28 -11.50
C HIS A 97 8.31 -13.44 -12.95
N ILE A 98 6.99 -13.54 -13.20
CA ILE A 98 6.45 -13.57 -14.57
C ILE A 98 6.81 -12.27 -15.32
N ILE A 99 6.70 -11.12 -14.66
CA ILE A 99 7.03 -9.82 -15.24
C ILE A 99 8.54 -9.72 -15.53
N LEU A 100 9.39 -10.18 -14.63
CA LEU A 100 10.84 -10.16 -14.79
C LEU A 100 11.30 -11.09 -15.93
N ILE A 101 10.63 -12.23 -16.11
CA ILE A 101 10.98 -13.22 -17.13
C ILE A 101 10.47 -12.82 -18.52
N TYR A 102 9.19 -12.45 -18.65
CA TYR A 102 8.52 -12.24 -19.95
C TYR A 102 8.26 -10.77 -20.29
N GLY A 103 8.42 -9.87 -19.32
CA GLY A 103 8.03 -8.46 -19.43
C GLY A 103 6.57 -8.20 -19.03
N PHE A 104 6.29 -6.95 -18.66
CA PHE A 104 4.96 -6.53 -18.18
C PHE A 104 3.83 -6.82 -19.16
N LYS A 105 4.03 -6.50 -20.45
CA LYS A 105 3.02 -6.69 -21.50
C LYS A 105 2.58 -8.15 -21.62
N GLU A 106 3.55 -9.06 -21.62
CA GLU A 106 3.28 -10.48 -21.74
C GLU A 106 2.68 -11.06 -20.46
N ALA A 107 3.17 -10.64 -19.28
CA ALA A 107 2.57 -11.02 -18.01
C ALA A 107 1.09 -10.60 -17.92
N TYR A 108 0.77 -9.37 -18.34
CA TYR A 108 -0.60 -8.86 -18.36
C TYR A 108 -1.47 -9.63 -19.36
N ARG A 109 -0.95 -9.93 -20.56
CA ARG A 109 -1.65 -10.73 -21.59
C ARG A 109 -1.96 -12.14 -21.10
N VAL A 110 -0.97 -12.83 -20.53
CA VAL A 110 -1.13 -14.19 -19.98
C VAL A 110 -2.16 -14.18 -18.85
N LEU A 111 -2.05 -13.24 -17.90
CA LEU A 111 -3.00 -13.15 -16.79
C LEU A 111 -4.43 -12.86 -17.29
N HIS A 112 -4.59 -11.96 -18.26
CA HIS A 112 -5.87 -11.67 -18.88
C HIS A 112 -6.45 -12.89 -19.62
N TYR A 113 -5.61 -13.69 -20.29
CA TYR A 113 -6.02 -14.95 -20.91
C TYR A 113 -6.53 -15.96 -19.87
N ILE A 114 -5.81 -16.12 -18.75
CA ILE A 114 -6.21 -17.01 -17.64
C ILE A 114 -7.54 -16.54 -17.05
N ILE A 115 -7.68 -15.24 -16.78
CA ILE A 115 -8.90 -14.68 -16.17
C ILE A 115 -10.11 -14.84 -17.08
N ASN A 116 -9.97 -14.66 -18.40
CA ASN A 116 -11.12 -14.75 -19.31
C ASN A 116 -11.49 -16.19 -19.70
N ASN A 117 -10.73 -17.19 -19.26
CA ASN A 117 -11.06 -18.58 -19.50
C ASN A 117 -12.33 -18.97 -18.71
N PRO A 118 -13.36 -19.55 -19.36
CA PRO A 118 -14.61 -19.95 -18.70
C PRO A 118 -14.41 -21.13 -17.73
N ASN A 119 -13.42 -22.00 -17.96
CA ASN A 119 -13.14 -23.15 -17.11
C ASN A 119 -12.41 -22.75 -15.83
N ILE A 120 -11.90 -21.52 -15.74
CA ILE A 120 -11.20 -21.05 -14.54
C ILE A 120 -12.19 -20.31 -13.66
N LEU A 121 -12.48 -20.83 -12.47
CA LEU A 121 -13.44 -20.19 -11.56
C LEU A 121 -12.83 -19.00 -10.82
N GLN A 122 -11.56 -19.11 -10.45
CA GLN A 122 -10.86 -18.10 -9.65
C GLN A 122 -9.35 -18.17 -9.92
N VAL A 123 -8.74 -16.98 -10.03
CA VAL A 123 -7.29 -16.78 -10.08
C VAL A 123 -6.86 -16.06 -8.82
N ILE A 124 -5.86 -16.60 -8.12
CA ILE A 124 -5.24 -15.97 -6.95
C ILE A 124 -3.77 -15.79 -7.28
N ALA A 125 -3.28 -14.56 -7.27
CA ALA A 125 -1.91 -14.26 -7.63
C ALA A 125 -1.26 -13.34 -6.59
N VAL A 126 0.01 -13.59 -6.29
CA VAL A 126 0.79 -12.76 -5.35
C VAL A 126 1.70 -11.81 -6.13
N TYR A 127 1.81 -10.58 -5.67
CA TYR A 127 2.70 -9.54 -6.18
C TYR A 127 3.58 -9.08 -5.02
N HIS A 128 4.91 -9.18 -5.17
CA HIS A 128 5.86 -8.76 -4.15
C HIS A 128 6.28 -7.30 -4.43
N SER A 129 5.75 -6.37 -3.64
CA SER A 129 6.00 -4.93 -3.79
C SER A 129 7.48 -4.56 -3.68
N ASP A 130 8.26 -5.33 -2.92
CA ASP A 130 9.69 -5.14 -2.69
C ASP A 130 10.59 -5.51 -3.90
N LEU A 131 10.11 -6.37 -4.80
CA LEU A 131 10.88 -6.80 -5.97
C LEU A 131 10.69 -5.87 -7.18
N LEU A 132 9.57 -5.17 -7.25
CA LEU A 132 9.23 -4.28 -8.36
C LEU A 132 8.51 -3.03 -7.84
N GLU A 133 9.31 -2.01 -7.53
CA GLU A 133 8.89 -0.70 -7.04
C GLU A 133 8.31 0.20 -8.16
N ASP A 134 7.40 -0.33 -8.97
CA ASP A 134 6.61 0.47 -9.93
C ASP A 134 5.12 0.40 -9.58
N GLU A 135 4.65 1.44 -8.90
CA GLU A 135 3.24 1.57 -8.51
C GLU A 135 2.29 1.52 -9.72
N LYS A 136 2.73 1.95 -10.91
CA LYS A 136 1.88 1.93 -12.11
C LYS A 136 1.59 0.49 -12.54
N ILE A 137 2.59 -0.39 -12.44
CA ILE A 137 2.43 -1.81 -12.76
C ILE A 137 1.45 -2.46 -11.79
N LEU A 138 1.63 -2.23 -10.49
CA LEU A 138 0.70 -2.72 -9.46
C LEU A 138 -0.73 -2.21 -9.70
N ASN A 139 -0.89 -0.91 -9.97
CA ASN A 139 -2.20 -0.30 -10.25
C ASN A 139 -2.91 -0.97 -11.44
N ASN A 140 -2.20 -1.30 -12.52
CA ASN A 140 -2.78 -2.01 -13.66
C ASN A 140 -3.36 -3.38 -13.26
N PHE A 141 -2.65 -4.16 -12.43
CA PHE A 141 -3.17 -5.43 -11.92
C PHE A 141 -4.30 -5.25 -10.91
N GLN A 142 -4.25 -4.20 -10.09
CA GLN A 142 -5.35 -3.84 -9.20
C GLN A 142 -6.60 -3.43 -9.98
N HIS A 143 -6.48 -2.78 -11.15
CA HIS A 143 -7.61 -2.47 -12.01
C HIS A 143 -8.24 -3.74 -12.60
N LEU A 144 -7.42 -4.72 -12.98
CA LEU A 144 -7.87 -6.03 -13.46
C LEU A 144 -8.53 -6.89 -12.36
N SER A 145 -8.10 -6.74 -11.10
CA SER A 145 -8.62 -7.56 -10.00
C SER A 145 -10.01 -7.16 -9.55
N THR A 146 -10.81 -8.17 -9.21
CA THR A 146 -12.10 -8.01 -8.54
C THR A 146 -11.94 -7.83 -7.04
N PHE A 147 -10.83 -8.32 -6.50
CA PHE A 147 -10.48 -8.22 -5.10
C PHE A 147 -8.97 -8.05 -4.98
N SER A 148 -8.50 -6.92 -4.47
CA SER A 148 -7.10 -6.71 -4.13
C SER A 148 -6.91 -6.67 -2.62
N ILE A 149 -5.79 -7.20 -2.18
CA ILE A 149 -5.39 -7.32 -0.78
C ILE A 149 -3.96 -6.83 -0.73
N SER A 150 -3.63 -5.96 0.21
CA SER A 150 -2.26 -5.57 0.54
C SER A 150 -2.00 -5.95 1.99
N VAL A 151 -0.95 -6.75 2.19
CA VAL A 151 -0.53 -7.24 3.50
C VAL A 151 0.51 -6.30 4.02
N GLU A 152 0.14 -5.51 5.03
CA GLU A 152 0.99 -4.47 5.58
C GLU A 152 1.71 -4.98 6.84
N PRO A 153 2.98 -4.60 7.04
CA PRO A 153 3.72 -4.94 8.24
C PRO A 153 3.07 -4.32 9.49
N LYS A 154 3.52 -4.78 10.65
CA LYS A 154 3.05 -4.26 11.93
C LYS A 154 3.37 -2.77 12.02
N PHE A 155 2.33 -1.94 12.21
CA PHE A 155 2.51 -0.54 12.59
C PHE A 155 2.64 -0.43 14.12
N LYS A 156 2.29 0.73 14.72
CA LYS A 156 2.20 0.92 16.19
C LYS A 156 1.37 -0.14 16.96
N SER A 157 0.63 -1.04 16.30
CA SER A 157 -0.06 -2.16 16.94
C SER A 157 0.72 -3.48 16.83
N ASN A 158 0.53 -4.38 17.78
CA ASN A 158 1.31 -5.64 17.86
C ASN A 158 0.91 -6.69 16.78
N ARG A 159 -0.10 -6.39 15.96
CA ARG A 159 -0.69 -7.31 14.95
C ARG A 159 -0.51 -6.76 13.53
N PRO A 160 -0.27 -7.63 12.53
CA PRO A 160 -0.17 -7.20 11.15
C PRO A 160 -1.52 -6.74 10.61
N ARG A 161 -1.48 -5.89 9.57
CA ARG A 161 -2.67 -5.28 8.98
C ARG A 161 -2.92 -5.82 7.58
N ILE A 162 -4.18 -5.82 7.20
CA ILE A 162 -4.60 -6.19 5.86
C ILE A 162 -5.54 -5.11 5.33
N ALA A 163 -5.06 -4.40 4.32
CA ALA A 163 -5.85 -3.45 3.56
C ALA A 163 -6.42 -4.18 2.34
N TYR A 164 -7.70 -3.98 2.03
CA TYR A 164 -8.29 -4.64 0.88
C TYR A 164 -9.31 -3.78 0.16
N THR A 165 -9.41 -4.00 -1.15
CA THR A 165 -10.36 -3.35 -2.04
C THR A 165 -11.18 -4.40 -2.78
N TYR A 166 -12.49 -4.42 -2.54
CA TYR A 166 -13.43 -5.33 -3.19
C TYR A 166 -14.34 -4.57 -4.15
N LYS A 167 -14.39 -5.01 -5.42
CA LYS A 167 -15.25 -4.43 -6.46
C LYS A 167 -16.49 -5.29 -6.64
N LYS A 168 -17.65 -4.74 -6.29
CA LYS A 168 -18.94 -5.42 -6.48
C LYS A 168 -19.35 -5.41 -7.95
N SER A 169 -20.20 -6.35 -8.34
CA SER A 169 -20.77 -6.45 -9.70
C SER A 169 -21.53 -5.17 -10.12
N GLY A 170 -22.13 -4.44 -9.18
CA GLY A 170 -22.77 -3.14 -9.42
C GLY A 170 -21.81 -1.95 -9.49
N GLY A 171 -20.50 -2.18 -9.68
CA GLY A 171 -19.47 -1.13 -9.79
C GLY A 171 -19.05 -0.49 -8.46
N LYS A 172 -19.79 -0.70 -7.36
CA LYS A 172 -19.43 -0.18 -6.04
C LYS A 172 -18.12 -0.80 -5.55
N VAL A 173 -17.18 0.06 -5.18
CA VAL A 173 -15.88 -0.31 -4.60
C VAL A 173 -15.95 -0.18 -3.08
N VAL A 174 -15.52 -1.22 -2.35
CA VAL A 174 -15.43 -1.25 -0.88
C VAL A 174 -13.97 -1.34 -0.49
N LYS A 175 -13.47 -0.36 0.27
CA LYS A 175 -12.11 -0.34 0.83
C LYS A 175 -12.19 -0.45 2.35
N GLN A 176 -11.44 -1.38 2.94
CA GLN A 176 -11.39 -1.60 4.39
C GLN A 176 -9.99 -2.01 4.83
N ILE A 177 -9.68 -1.74 6.10
CA ILE A 177 -8.42 -2.11 6.74
C ILE A 177 -8.77 -2.84 8.03
N GLU A 178 -8.24 -4.05 8.19
CA GLU A 178 -8.47 -4.92 9.35
C GLU A 178 -7.12 -5.38 9.92
N GLU A 179 -7.06 -5.69 11.20
CA GLU A 179 -5.96 -6.47 11.76
C GLU A 179 -6.28 -7.95 11.57
N PHE A 180 -5.26 -8.76 11.27
CA PHE A 180 -5.44 -10.20 11.10
C PHE A 180 -4.45 -11.00 11.93
N TYR A 181 -4.88 -12.20 12.30
CA TYR A 181 -4.05 -13.17 12.98
C TYR A 181 -4.56 -14.59 12.70
N PHE A 182 -3.67 -15.57 12.87
CA PHE A 182 -4.01 -16.97 12.74
C PHE A 182 -4.09 -17.62 14.11
N GLU A 183 -5.22 -18.27 14.39
CA GLU A 183 -5.41 -19.05 15.60
C GLU A 183 -5.79 -20.48 15.20
N ASN A 184 -4.93 -21.45 15.56
CA ASN A 184 -5.09 -22.86 15.17
C ASN A 184 -5.27 -23.09 13.66
N GLY A 185 -4.60 -22.27 12.82
CA GLY A 185 -4.70 -22.34 11.36
C GLY A 185 -5.94 -21.69 10.75
N VAL A 186 -6.81 -21.09 11.58
CA VAL A 186 -7.98 -20.33 11.13
C VAL A 186 -7.63 -18.85 11.09
N LEU A 187 -7.90 -18.21 9.95
CA LEU A 187 -7.77 -16.76 9.80
C LEU A 187 -8.86 -16.05 10.62
N LYS A 188 -8.45 -15.16 11.52
CA LYS A 188 -9.33 -14.25 12.25
C LYS A 188 -8.98 -12.81 11.89
N THR A 189 -10.01 -11.96 11.81
CA THR A 189 -9.89 -10.55 11.44
C THR A 189 -10.66 -9.67 12.41
N GLU A 190 -10.04 -8.57 12.85
CA GLU A 190 -10.65 -7.56 13.71
C GLU A 190 -10.64 -6.20 13.00
N ALA A 191 -11.74 -5.46 13.10
CA ALA A 191 -11.81 -4.12 12.53
C ALA A 191 -10.96 -3.16 13.35
N ILE A 192 -10.11 -2.38 12.67
CA ILE A 192 -9.34 -1.33 13.33
C ILE A 192 -10.32 -0.24 13.75
N LYS A 193 -10.50 -0.07 15.06
CA LYS A 193 -11.19 1.11 15.58
C LYS A 193 -10.33 2.31 15.20
N LYS A 194 -10.91 3.27 14.44
CA LYS A 194 -10.22 4.51 14.11
C LYS A 194 -9.65 5.09 15.41
N ILE A 195 -8.32 5.18 15.47
CA ILE A 195 -7.66 5.85 16.57
C ILE A 195 -8.03 7.32 16.41
N ASP A 196 -8.56 7.92 17.48
CA ASP A 196 -8.91 9.33 17.49
C ASP A 196 -7.62 10.13 17.28
N VAL A 197 -7.53 10.87 16.17
CA VAL A 197 -6.34 11.65 15.80
C VAL A 197 -5.98 12.65 16.91
N GLN A 198 -6.99 13.08 17.68
CA GLN A 198 -6.83 13.96 18.84
C GLN A 198 -6.05 13.30 19.99
N LYS A 199 -6.22 12.00 20.22
CA LYS A 199 -5.44 11.25 21.23
C LYS A 199 -4.01 11.00 20.79
N LEU A 200 -3.78 10.69 19.52
CA LEU A 200 -2.43 10.51 18.99
C LEU A 200 -1.62 11.82 19.03
N LEU A 201 -2.25 12.96 18.76
CA LEU A 201 -1.58 14.26 18.88
C LEU A 201 -1.22 14.57 20.35
N GLN A 202 -2.09 14.23 21.32
CA GLN A 202 -1.75 14.37 22.73
C GLN A 202 -0.56 13.49 23.13
N ASP A 203 -0.55 12.21 22.74
CA ASP A 203 0.54 11.29 23.09
C ASP A 203 1.89 11.65 22.41
N THR A 204 1.86 12.30 21.24
CA THR A 204 3.08 12.65 20.49
C THR A 204 3.68 13.99 20.93
N ILE A 205 2.87 14.90 21.50
CA ILE A 205 3.35 16.20 22.00
C ILE A 205 4.07 16.05 23.36
N GLU A 206 3.71 15.04 24.16
CA GLU A 206 4.30 14.84 25.49
C GLU A 206 5.71 14.21 25.46
N GLU A 207 6.13 13.57 24.35
CA GLU A 207 7.37 12.79 24.33
C GLU A 207 8.53 13.43 23.54
N ILE A 208 8.27 14.51 22.79
CA ILE A 208 9.30 15.18 21.99
C ILE A 208 9.78 16.44 22.71
N GLU A 209 10.83 16.31 23.52
CA GLU A 209 11.61 17.47 23.98
C GLU A 209 12.46 17.99 22.79
N PRO A 210 12.14 19.17 22.22
CA PRO A 210 12.84 19.69 21.03
C PRO A 210 14.34 19.92 21.29
N ASP A 211 14.73 20.13 22.55
CA ASP A 211 16.13 20.28 22.97
C ASP A 211 16.95 18.97 22.86
N LYS A 212 16.32 17.79 22.82
CA LYS A 212 17.02 16.51 22.63
C LYS A 212 17.20 16.14 21.16
N LEU A 213 16.47 16.78 20.25
CA LEU A 213 16.50 16.47 18.81
C LEU A 213 17.59 17.21 18.04
N THR A 214 18.20 18.24 18.62
CA THR A 214 19.16 19.07 17.92
C THR A 214 20.47 19.20 18.71
N THR A 215 21.59 19.32 18.01
CA THR A 215 22.91 19.59 18.63
C THR A 215 23.06 21.04 19.09
N PHE A 216 22.06 21.88 18.80
CA PHE A 216 22.03 23.30 19.14
C PHE A 216 20.96 23.50 20.20
N LYS A 217 21.31 24.20 21.28
CA LYS A 217 20.36 24.49 22.34
C LYS A 217 19.34 25.52 21.85
N ILE A 218 18.07 25.12 21.71
CA ILE A 218 16.98 25.98 21.21
C ILE A 218 16.38 26.78 22.36
N SER A 219 16.24 26.18 23.55
CA SER A 219 15.71 26.84 24.74
C SER A 219 16.75 27.71 25.45
N LEU A 220 16.39 28.96 25.73
CA LEU A 220 17.16 29.83 26.63
C LEU A 220 16.88 29.45 28.09
N LYS A 221 17.91 29.47 28.93
CA LYS A 221 17.71 29.41 30.39
C LYS A 221 17.22 30.76 30.90
N ASP A 222 16.50 30.79 32.02
CA ASP A 222 15.99 32.01 32.66
C ASP A 222 17.07 33.10 32.83
N ASP A 223 18.31 32.71 33.09
CA ASP A 223 19.44 33.64 33.24
C ASP A 223 19.90 34.23 31.90
N GLU A 224 19.86 33.44 30.82
CA GLU A 224 20.19 33.87 29.47
C GLU A 224 19.08 34.78 28.89
N GLU A 225 17.82 34.52 29.25
CA GLU A 225 16.69 35.36 28.87
C GLU A 225 16.76 36.73 29.55
N LYS A 226 17.09 36.77 30.85
CA LYS A 226 17.35 38.03 31.58
C LYS A 226 18.54 38.79 30.99
N ALA A 227 19.61 38.09 30.63
CA ALA A 227 20.76 38.69 29.96
C ALA A 227 20.35 39.30 28.62
N LYS A 228 19.61 38.58 27.76
CA LYS A 228 19.10 39.08 26.48
C LYS A 228 18.21 40.32 26.66
N ALA A 229 17.31 40.31 27.63
CA ALA A 229 16.40 41.42 27.89
C ALA A 229 17.10 42.68 28.43
N SER A 230 18.25 42.52 29.12
CA SER A 230 19.05 43.63 29.64
C SER A 230 20.03 44.23 28.63
N VAL A 231 20.23 43.59 27.47
CA VAL A 231 21.05 44.13 26.39
C VAL A 231 20.31 45.28 25.71
N VAL A 232 20.79 46.50 25.94
CA VAL A 232 20.30 47.69 25.25
C VAL A 232 20.86 47.69 23.83
N LEU A 233 19.98 47.53 22.84
CA LEU A 233 20.37 47.54 21.44
C LEU A 233 20.75 48.97 21.00
N PRO A 234 21.95 49.18 20.43
CA PRO A 234 22.53 50.51 20.20
C PRO A 234 21.75 51.41 19.23
N TYR A 235 20.86 50.85 18.42
CA TYR A 235 20.10 51.58 17.39
C TYR A 235 18.59 51.57 17.61
N LEU A 236 18.09 51.04 18.73
CA LEU A 236 16.68 51.22 19.08
C LEU A 236 16.50 52.54 19.84
N PRO A 237 15.46 53.32 19.52
CA PRO A 237 15.18 54.56 20.22
C PRO A 237 14.98 54.27 21.70
N LYS A 238 15.77 54.93 22.55
CA LYS A 238 15.64 54.82 24.00
C LYS A 238 14.26 55.36 24.36
N ALA A 239 13.46 54.59 25.08
CA ALA A 239 12.07 54.92 25.47
C ALA A 239 11.93 56.15 26.41
N LYS A 240 12.91 57.05 26.44
CA LYS A 240 12.94 58.30 27.23
C LYS A 240 13.61 59.44 26.44
N SER A 241 13.21 59.62 25.20
CA SER A 241 13.34 60.90 24.52
C SER A 241 11.97 61.24 23.94
N GLU A 242 11.39 62.28 24.52
CA GLU A 242 10.26 63.02 23.97
C GLU A 242 10.55 63.36 22.50
N GLU A 243 9.52 63.22 21.65
CA GLU A 243 9.46 63.69 20.26
C GLU A 243 10.45 63.08 19.26
N SER A 244 10.23 61.84 18.85
CA SER A 244 10.39 61.47 17.44
C SER A 244 9.54 60.23 17.14
N GLU A 245 8.38 60.45 16.53
CA GLU A 245 7.56 59.43 15.88
C GLU A 245 8.46 58.60 14.94
N GLY A 246 8.73 57.35 15.32
CA GLY A 246 9.27 56.34 14.42
C GLY A 246 8.21 55.87 13.42
N VAL A 247 7.51 56.82 12.80
CA VAL A 247 6.54 56.56 11.74
C VAL A 247 7.35 56.47 10.45
N ILE A 248 7.42 55.27 9.90
CA ILE A 248 7.97 55.06 8.56
C ILE A 248 6.92 55.65 7.60
N HIS A 249 7.13 56.90 7.20
CA HIS A 249 6.34 57.52 6.14
C HIS A 249 6.82 56.97 4.80
N TYR A 250 6.06 56.05 4.23
CA TYR A 250 6.24 55.64 2.83
C TYR A 250 5.69 56.76 1.93
N GLN A 251 6.55 57.35 1.12
CA GLN A 251 6.17 58.27 0.05
C GLN A 251 6.27 57.49 -1.26
N PHE A 252 5.16 57.39 -1.99
CA PHE A 252 5.15 56.83 -3.33
C PHE A 252 6.03 57.67 -4.25
N ASP A 253 7.04 57.05 -4.86
CA ASP A 253 7.81 57.66 -5.94
C ASP A 253 7.01 57.58 -7.25
N GLU A 254 7.31 58.44 -8.23
CA GLU A 254 6.62 58.47 -9.54
C GLU A 254 6.76 57.17 -10.37
N VAL A 255 7.54 56.20 -9.87
CA VAL A 255 7.81 54.88 -10.47
C VAL A 255 7.27 53.74 -9.60
N ASP A 256 6.61 54.04 -8.47
CA ASP A 256 5.84 53.04 -7.76
C ASP A 256 4.55 52.77 -8.54
N ASP A 257 4.61 51.77 -9.41
CA ASP A 257 3.43 51.16 -10.02
C ASP A 257 2.63 50.49 -8.90
N TRP A 258 1.70 51.23 -8.32
CA TRP A 258 0.64 50.65 -7.49
C TRP A 258 -0.24 49.83 -8.42
N ASP A 259 0.10 48.54 -8.54
CA ASP A 259 -0.65 47.56 -9.31
C ASP A 259 -2.00 47.35 -8.59
N GLU A 260 -2.95 48.24 -8.86
CA GLU A 260 -4.33 48.18 -8.34
C GLU A 260 -5.15 47.05 -9.00
N GLU A 261 -4.58 46.35 -9.98
CA GLU A 261 -5.20 45.21 -10.64
C GLU A 261 -4.92 43.96 -9.80
N ASP A 262 -5.83 43.65 -8.87
CA ASP A 262 -5.79 42.42 -8.08
C ASP A 262 -5.80 41.21 -9.04
N PRO A 263 -4.72 40.41 -9.13
CA PRO A 263 -4.63 39.30 -10.06
C PRO A 263 -5.60 38.15 -9.74
N ASP A 264 -6.38 38.28 -8.65
CA ASP A 264 -7.44 37.36 -8.26
C ASP A 264 -8.86 37.82 -8.69
N ASP A 265 -9.03 39.04 -9.24
CA ASP A 265 -10.36 39.60 -9.59
C ASP A 265 -11.01 38.94 -10.83
N ASP A 266 -10.22 38.21 -11.64
CA ASP A 266 -10.67 37.40 -12.78
C ASP A 266 -10.75 35.89 -12.46
N LEU A 267 -10.45 35.46 -11.22
CA LEU A 267 -10.52 34.06 -10.77
C LEU A 267 -11.94 33.61 -10.35
N ASN A 268 -12.94 33.86 -11.20
CA ASN A 268 -14.26 33.23 -11.12
C ASN A 268 -14.47 32.21 -12.25
N ILE A 269 -13.70 31.12 -12.21
CA ILE A 269 -13.85 29.94 -13.10
C ILE A 269 -14.17 28.69 -12.27
#